data_AF-A0A5A7P038-F1
#
_entry.id   AF-A0A5A7P038-F1
#
_cell.length_a   1.000
_cell.length_b   1.000
_cell.length_c   1.000
_cell.angle_alpha   90.00
_cell.angle_beta   90.00
_cell.angle_gamma   90.00
#
_symmetry.space_group_name_H-M   'P 1'
#
loop_
_entity.id
_entity.type
_entity.pdbx_description
1 polymer ?
#
loop_
_entity_poly.entity_id
_entity_poly.type
_entity_poly.pdbx_seq_one_letter_code
_entity_poly.pdbx_strand_id
1 'polypeptide(L)'
;MSRSLGIPVKLLHEASGHVVTVELKSGELYRGSMIECEDNWNCQLENITFTAKDGKVSQLEHVFIRGSKVRFMVIPDMLKNAPMFKRLEARIKGKGSSIGVGRGRAVAMRARAQAAGRGAPPAGGRGAVPPVRR
;
A
#
# COMPACT_ATOMS: atom_id res chain seq x y z
N MET A 1 18.26 -16.71 2.37
CA MET A 1 17.27 -16.01 1.50
C MET A 1 16.11 -15.57 2.37
N SER A 2 16.02 -14.30 2.74
CA SER A 2 14.80 -13.81 3.40
C SER A 2 13.70 -13.72 2.34
N ARG A 3 12.80 -14.71 2.32
CA ARG A 3 11.58 -14.59 1.51
C ARG A 3 10.84 -13.36 2.02
N SER A 4 10.71 -12.36 1.17
CA SER A 4 9.88 -11.19 1.46
C SER A 4 8.42 -11.64 1.54
N LEU A 5 7.97 -12.03 2.74
CA LEU A 5 6.57 -12.39 2.99
C LEU A 5 5.67 -11.19 2.65
N GLY A 6 4.54 -11.48 2.00
CA GLY A 6 3.52 -10.47 1.69
C GLY A 6 2.99 -9.83 2.97
N ILE A 7 2.56 -8.56 2.88
CA ILE A 7 1.96 -7.83 4.01
C ILE A 7 0.84 -8.65 4.70
N PRO A 8 -0.08 -9.33 3.97
CA PRO A 8 -1.12 -10.13 4.61
C PRO A 8 -0.59 -11.30 5.44
N VAL A 9 0.44 -12.02 4.96
CA VAL A 9 1.01 -13.15 5.69
C VAL A 9 1.66 -12.67 6.98
N LYS A 10 2.38 -11.56 6.93
CA LYS A 10 2.96 -10.98 8.14
C LYS A 10 1.88 -10.54 9.14
N LEU A 11 0.75 -10.02 8.66
CA LEU A 11 -0.36 -9.63 9.55
C LEU A 11 -0.94 -10.84 10.28
N LEU A 12 -1.00 -11.99 9.62
CA LEU A 12 -1.44 -13.23 10.26
C LEU A 12 -0.49 -13.67 11.37
N HIS A 13 0.82 -13.54 11.16
CA HIS A 13 1.82 -13.79 12.21
C HIS A 13 1.59 -12.91 13.44
N GLU A 14 1.30 -11.62 13.25
CA GLU A 14 0.96 -10.66 14.33
C GLU A 14 -0.39 -10.95 15.00
N ALA A 15 -1.27 -11.69 14.35
CA ALA A 15 -2.57 -12.08 14.92
C ALA A 15 -2.46 -13.28 15.88
N SER A 16 -1.31 -13.92 15.96
CA SER A 16 -1.04 -14.97 16.96
C SER A 16 -1.26 -14.42 18.38
N GLY A 17 -1.79 -15.25 19.27
CA GLY A 17 -2.20 -14.89 20.62
C GLY A 17 -3.54 -14.14 20.73
N HIS A 18 -4.22 -13.87 19.62
CA HIS A 18 -5.50 -13.16 19.64
C HIS A 18 -6.68 -14.03 19.18
N VAL A 19 -7.89 -13.61 19.57
CA VAL A 19 -9.13 -14.23 19.08
C VAL A 19 -9.36 -13.86 17.63
N VAL A 20 -9.44 -14.86 16.78
CA VAL A 20 -9.72 -14.73 15.35
C VAL A 20 -10.99 -15.48 14.98
N THR A 21 -11.53 -15.21 13.80
CA THR A 21 -12.57 -16.03 13.19
C THR A 21 -12.12 -16.51 11.83
N VAL A 22 -12.14 -17.82 11.61
CA VAL A 22 -11.71 -18.46 10.37
C VAL A 22 -12.93 -19.06 9.71
N GLU A 23 -13.23 -18.62 8.48
CA GLU A 23 -14.25 -19.24 7.64
C GLU A 23 -13.58 -20.20 6.66
N LEU A 24 -14.08 -21.44 6.61
CA LEU A 24 -13.66 -22.42 5.62
C LEU A 24 -14.44 -22.29 4.32
N LYS A 25 -13.86 -22.78 3.22
CA LYS A 25 -14.54 -22.86 1.91
C LYS A 25 -15.83 -23.68 1.95
N SER A 26 -15.96 -24.60 2.89
CA SER A 26 -17.19 -25.36 3.19
C SER A 26 -18.32 -24.50 3.76
N GLY A 27 -18.02 -23.33 4.33
CA GLY A 27 -18.96 -22.46 5.05
C GLY A 27 -18.98 -22.67 6.56
N GLU A 28 -18.09 -23.51 7.10
CA GLU A 28 -17.91 -23.69 8.54
C GLU A 28 -17.11 -22.53 9.15
N LEU A 29 -17.45 -22.14 10.38
CA LEU A 29 -16.80 -21.05 11.10
C LEU A 29 -16.12 -21.57 12.36
N TYR A 30 -14.88 -21.14 12.57
CA TYR A 30 -14.09 -21.42 13.76
C TYR A 30 -13.70 -20.11 14.40
N ARG A 31 -14.21 -19.83 15.59
CA ARG A 31 -13.84 -18.64 16.37
C ARG A 31 -13.10 -19.07 17.63
N GLY A 32 -11.84 -18.69 17.76
CA GLY A 32 -11.00 -19.09 18.89
C GLY A 32 -9.70 -18.30 18.97
N SER A 33 -8.88 -18.59 19.98
CA SER A 33 -7.55 -17.99 20.14
C SER A 33 -6.59 -18.62 19.13
N MET A 34 -5.90 -17.81 18.33
CA MET A 34 -4.88 -18.30 17.42
C MET A 34 -3.58 -18.54 18.18
N ILE A 35 -3.11 -19.80 18.20
CA ILE A 35 -1.82 -20.14 18.79
C ILE A 35 -0.70 -19.76 17.82
N GLU A 36 -0.81 -20.23 16.58
CA GLU A 36 0.20 -20.03 15.54
C GLU A 36 -0.45 -20.02 14.15
N CYS A 37 0.17 -19.29 13.22
CA CYS A 37 -0.17 -19.34 11.80
C CYS A 37 1.09 -19.42 10.93
N GLU A 38 1.13 -20.38 10.00
CA GLU A 38 2.22 -20.57 9.04
C GLU A 38 2.06 -19.69 7.79
N ASP A 39 3.13 -19.56 7.00
CA ASP A 39 3.12 -18.81 5.72
C ASP A 39 2.11 -19.35 4.68
N ASN A 40 1.75 -20.62 4.77
CA ASN A 40 0.76 -21.29 3.92
C ASN A 40 -0.68 -21.17 4.46
N TRP A 41 -0.87 -20.39 5.53
CA TRP A 41 -2.12 -20.15 6.26
C TRP A 41 -2.65 -21.35 7.04
N ASN A 42 -1.85 -22.40 7.24
CA ASN A 42 -2.16 -23.36 8.28
C ASN A 42 -2.20 -22.62 9.61
N CYS A 43 -3.21 -22.89 10.42
CA CYS A 43 -3.35 -22.24 11.71
C CYS A 43 -3.80 -23.23 12.77
N GLN A 44 -3.26 -23.02 13.97
CA GLN A 44 -3.67 -23.73 15.17
C GLN A 44 -4.50 -22.79 16.03
N LEU A 45 -5.67 -23.26 16.44
CA LEU A 45 -6.59 -22.54 17.31
C LEU A 45 -6.78 -23.32 18.62
N GLU A 46 -7.11 -22.59 19.68
CA GLU A 46 -7.57 -23.12 20.96
C GLU A 46 -8.83 -22.39 21.47
N ASN A 47 -9.56 -23.03 22.38
CA ASN A 47 -10.81 -22.54 22.97
C ASN A 47 -11.80 -22.05 21.89
N ILE A 48 -12.16 -22.95 20.98
CA ILE A 48 -12.89 -22.62 19.76
C ILE A 48 -14.39 -22.83 19.94
N THR A 49 -15.16 -21.80 19.61
CA THR A 49 -16.57 -21.93 19.25
C THR A 49 -16.68 -22.27 17.76
N PHE A 50 -17.04 -23.52 17.48
CA PHE A 50 -17.29 -24.03 16.13
C PHE A 50 -18.74 -23.82 15.75
N THR A 51 -18.99 -23.31 14.54
CA THR A 51 -20.34 -23.23 13.95
C THR A 51 -20.35 -24.00 12.64
N ALA A 52 -21.13 -25.08 12.62
CA ALA A 52 -21.36 -25.87 11.43
C ALA A 52 -22.22 -25.10 10.41
N LYS A 53 -22.23 -25.58 9.17
CA LYS A 53 -23.00 -24.97 8.07
C LYS A 53 -24.51 -24.93 8.35
N ASP A 54 -25.03 -25.87 9.14
CA ASP A 54 -26.44 -25.91 9.56
C ASP A 54 -26.74 -24.96 10.74
N GLY A 55 -25.75 -24.19 11.19
CA GLY A 55 -25.85 -23.23 12.29
C GLY A 55 -25.67 -23.85 13.67
N LYS A 56 -25.45 -25.17 13.78
CA LYS A 56 -25.19 -25.79 15.08
C LYS A 56 -23.84 -25.35 15.63
N VAL A 57 -23.84 -25.02 16.91
CA VAL A 57 -22.66 -24.53 17.63
C VAL A 57 -22.14 -25.61 18.56
N SER A 58 -20.82 -25.83 18.57
CA SER A 58 -20.14 -26.67 19.56
C SER A 58 -18.85 -26.03 20.04
N GLN A 59 -18.32 -26.52 21.16
CA GLN A 59 -17.04 -26.09 21.71
C GLN A 59 -15.97 -27.14 21.40
N LEU A 60 -14.79 -26.69 21.00
CA LEU A 60 -13.62 -27.51 20.74
C LEU A 60 -12.42 -26.94 21.49
N GLU A 61 -11.61 -27.81 22.09
CA GLU A 61 -10.44 -27.37 22.86
C GLU A 61 -9.28 -26.95 21.95
N HIS A 62 -8.94 -27.79 20.97
CA HIS A 62 -7.85 -27.56 20.02
C HIS A 62 -8.25 -27.95 18.61
N VAL A 63 -7.89 -27.13 17.62
CA VAL A 63 -8.14 -27.41 16.20
C VAL A 63 -6.92 -26.97 15.38
N PHE A 64 -6.52 -27.83 14.44
CA PHE A 64 -5.56 -27.47 13.39
C PHE A 64 -6.28 -27.36 12.05
N ILE A 65 -6.22 -26.19 11.41
CA ILE A 65 -6.86 -25.89 10.14
C ILE A 65 -5.80 -25.81 9.05
N ARG A 66 -6.01 -26.56 7.96
CA ARG A 66 -5.17 -26.46 6.76
C ARG A 66 -5.48 -25.18 5.98
N GLY A 67 -4.46 -24.35 5.73
CA GLY A 67 -4.62 -23.04 5.08
C GLY A 67 -5.29 -23.06 3.72
N SER A 68 -5.07 -24.12 2.92
CA SER A 68 -5.74 -24.28 1.62
C SER A 68 -7.28 -24.36 1.68
N LYS A 69 -7.84 -24.66 2.86
CA LYS A 69 -9.29 -24.75 3.10
C LYS A 69 -9.89 -23.44 3.61
N VAL A 70 -9.07 -22.48 4.02
CA VAL A 70 -9.52 -21.16 4.48
C VAL A 70 -10.08 -20.36 3.31
N ARG A 71 -11.21 -19.70 3.53
CA ARG A 71 -11.78 -18.69 2.63
C ARG A 71 -11.32 -17.29 3.04
N PHE A 72 -11.54 -16.91 4.30
CA PHE A 72 -11.03 -15.67 4.88
C PHE A 72 -10.87 -15.81 6.39
N MET A 73 -10.14 -14.86 6.98
CA MET A 73 -10.02 -14.71 8.43
C MET A 73 -10.43 -13.30 8.85
N VAL A 74 -11.11 -13.20 9.98
CA VAL A 74 -11.39 -11.95 10.68
C VAL A 74 -10.39 -11.82 11.81
N ILE A 75 -9.63 -10.72 11.78
CA ILE A 75 -8.53 -10.42 12.70
C ILE A 75 -8.95 -9.24 13.58
N PRO A 76 -8.51 -9.15 14.85
CA PRO A 76 -8.85 -8.03 15.73
C PRO A 76 -8.49 -6.66 15.13
N ASP A 77 -9.31 -5.67 15.43
CA ASP A 77 -9.12 -4.31 14.94
C ASP A 77 -7.90 -3.61 15.57
N MET A 78 -7.36 -4.13 16.68
CA MET A 78 -6.10 -3.67 17.29
C MET A 78 -4.94 -3.66 16.29
N LEU A 79 -4.94 -4.56 15.31
CA LEU A 79 -3.91 -4.63 14.27
C LEU A 79 -4.10 -3.63 13.12
N LYS A 80 -5.18 -2.82 13.13
CA LYS A 80 -5.41 -1.77 12.09
C LYS A 80 -4.29 -0.74 12.05
N ASN A 81 -3.69 -0.45 13.19
CA ASN A 81 -2.60 0.52 13.35
C ASN A 81 -1.21 -0.12 13.25
N ALA A 82 -1.13 -1.44 12.98
CA ALA A 82 0.13 -2.15 12.89
C ALA A 82 1.04 -1.50 11.84
N PRO A 83 2.36 -1.41 12.09
CA PRO A 83 3.30 -0.67 11.24
C PRO A 83 3.38 -1.21 9.81
N MET A 84 2.84 -2.40 9.55
CA MET A 84 2.86 -3.04 8.23
C MET A 84 1.91 -2.41 7.22
N PHE A 85 0.84 -1.76 7.67
CA PHE A 85 -0.05 -1.01 6.79
C PHE A 85 0.53 0.36 6.39
N LYS A 86 1.45 0.93 7.19
CA LYS A 86 2.13 2.20 6.86
C LYS A 86 2.95 2.12 5.57
N ARG A 87 3.55 0.95 5.28
CA ARG A 87 4.28 0.73 4.03
C ARG A 87 3.35 0.70 2.81
N LEU A 88 2.10 0.26 2.98
CA LEU A 88 1.09 0.29 1.93
C LEU A 88 0.67 1.73 1.64
N GLU A 89 0.41 2.54 2.66
CA GLU A 89 0.08 3.96 2.51
C GLU A 89 1.18 4.73 1.78
N ALA A 90 2.45 4.52 2.15
CA ALA A 90 3.59 5.14 1.46
C ALA A 90 3.66 4.73 -0.02
N ARG A 91 3.30 3.48 -0.35
CA ARG A 91 3.29 2.97 -1.72
C ARG A 91 2.10 3.49 -2.54
N ILE A 92 0.93 3.64 -1.92
CA ILE A 92 -0.27 4.22 -2.53
C ILE A 92 -0.06 5.73 -2.76
N LYS A 93 0.42 6.44 -1.75
CA LYS A 93 0.73 7.88 -1.83
C LYS A 93 1.90 8.17 -2.78
N GLY A 94 2.89 7.27 -2.86
CA GLY A 94 3.99 7.33 -3.82
C GLY A 94 3.59 7.01 -5.28
N LYS A 95 2.43 6.37 -5.50
CA LYS A 95 1.83 6.16 -6.84
C LYS A 95 0.70 7.16 -7.15
N GLY A 96 0.49 8.16 -6.30
CA GLY A 96 -0.53 9.20 -6.45
C GLY A 96 -0.09 10.46 -7.21
N SER A 97 0.95 10.41 -8.05
CA SER A 97 1.39 11.57 -8.85
C SER A 97 1.60 11.32 -10.35
N SER A 98 1.11 10.21 -10.91
CA SER A 98 1.32 9.91 -12.34
C SER A 98 0.07 9.54 -13.15
N ILE A 99 -1.14 9.59 -12.60
CA ILE A 99 -2.39 9.44 -13.37
C ILE A 99 -3.18 10.76 -13.35
N GLY A 100 -2.64 11.82 -13.98
CA GLY A 100 -3.47 13.01 -14.21
C GLY A 100 -2.84 14.37 -14.49
N VAL A 101 -1.51 14.54 -14.59
CA VAL A 101 -0.92 15.87 -14.92
C VAL A 101 0.19 15.78 -15.97
N GLY A 102 -0.07 15.02 -17.04
CA GLY A 102 0.82 14.89 -18.20
C GLY A 102 0.69 16.00 -19.25
N ARG A 103 -0.01 17.11 -18.97
CA ARG A 103 -0.22 18.19 -19.95
C ARG A 103 0.23 19.59 -19.51
N GLY A 104 0.45 19.84 -18.22
CA GLY A 104 0.81 21.18 -17.72
C GLY A 104 2.31 21.51 -17.79
N ARG A 105 3.19 20.54 -17.57
CA ARG A 105 4.64 20.79 -17.49
C ARG A 105 5.29 21.02 -18.85
N ALA A 106 4.79 20.38 -19.91
CA ALA A 106 5.28 20.62 -21.28
C ALA A 106 4.89 22.02 -21.79
N VAL A 107 3.75 22.57 -21.36
CA VAL A 107 3.30 23.92 -21.73
C VAL A 107 4.08 24.99 -20.96
N ALA A 108 4.37 24.77 -19.67
CA ALA A 108 5.17 25.70 -18.87
C ALA A 108 6.63 25.85 -19.39
N MET A 109 7.22 24.77 -19.89
CA MET A 109 8.57 24.82 -20.50
C MET A 109 8.54 25.49 -21.89
N ARG A 110 7.46 25.34 -22.67
CA ARG A 110 7.32 26.03 -23.97
C ARG A 110 7.04 27.53 -23.81
N ALA A 111 6.33 27.93 -22.76
CA ALA A 111 6.07 29.34 -22.45
C ALA A 111 7.34 30.09 -22.03
N ARG A 112 8.29 29.44 -21.34
CA ARG A 112 9.59 30.05 -21.02
C ARG A 112 10.50 30.22 -22.23
N ALA A 113 10.41 29.33 -23.23
CA ALA A 113 11.21 29.43 -24.45
C ALA A 113 10.71 30.54 -25.41
N GLN A 114 9.43 30.91 -25.36
CA GLN A 114 8.87 32.00 -26.19
C GLN A 114 9.02 33.40 -25.59
N ALA A 115 9.22 33.51 -24.27
CA ALA A 115 9.39 34.80 -23.59
C ALA A 115 10.82 35.38 -23.66
N ALA A 116 11.82 34.60 -24.11
CA ALA A 116 13.20 35.07 -24.26
C ALA A 116 13.49 35.71 -25.63
N GLY A 117 12.48 35.90 -26.49
CA GLY A 117 12.66 36.19 -27.91
C GLY A 117 12.05 37.49 -28.44
N ARG A 118 11.73 38.50 -27.60
CA ARG A 118 11.26 39.79 -28.13
C ARG A 118 11.39 40.95 -27.13
N GLY A 119 12.29 41.87 -27.44
CA GLY A 119 12.12 43.29 -27.15
C GLY A 119 13.16 43.93 -26.24
N ALA A 120 14.15 44.62 -26.84
CA ALA A 120 14.64 45.91 -26.34
C ALA A 120 15.47 46.63 -27.46
N PRO A 121 15.36 47.96 -27.58
CA PRO A 121 15.82 48.74 -28.74
C PRO A 121 17.32 49.11 -28.66
N PRO A 122 17.98 49.48 -29.78
CA PRO A 122 19.31 50.09 -29.69
C PRO A 122 19.16 51.55 -29.26
N ALA A 123 19.40 51.81 -27.97
CA ALA A 123 19.63 53.15 -27.46
C ALA A 123 21.00 53.66 -27.94
N GLY A 124 21.02 54.88 -28.45
CA GLY A 124 22.14 55.50 -29.16
C GLY A 124 23.43 55.68 -28.35
N GLY A 125 24.52 55.85 -29.10
CA GLY A 125 25.83 56.14 -28.53
C GLY A 125 26.88 56.50 -29.60
N ARG A 126 26.96 57.80 -29.90
CA ARG A 126 28.16 58.58 -30.26
C ARG A 126 28.82 58.34 -31.63
N GLY A 127 28.60 59.32 -32.51
CA GLY A 127 29.55 59.67 -33.55
C GLY A 127 30.82 60.30 -32.96
N ALA A 128 31.96 59.99 -33.58
CA ALA A 128 33.15 60.83 -33.61
C ALA A 128 33.94 60.44 -34.87
N VAL A 129 34.04 61.40 -35.79
CA VAL A 129 34.75 61.33 -37.07
C VAL A 129 36.22 61.67 -36.81
N PRO A 130 37.21 60.97 -37.39
CA PRO A 130 38.62 61.36 -37.22
C PRO A 130 38.97 62.58 -38.10
N PRO A 131 39.92 63.45 -37.68
CA PRO A 131 40.23 64.66 -38.42
C PRO A 131 41.20 64.37 -39.57
N VAL A 132 40.92 64.92 -40.75
CA VAL A 132 41.88 65.04 -41.87
C VAL A 132 42.39 66.48 -41.87
N ARG A 133 43.70 66.63 -41.71
CA ARG A 133 44.43 67.90 -41.75
C ARG A 133 44.91 68.15 -43.18
N ARG A 134 44.84 69.41 -43.64
CA ARG A 134 45.43 69.90 -44.89
C ARG A 134 46.93 69.68 -44.94
#